data_AF-A0A947ZVZ4-F1
#
_entry.id   AF-A0A947ZVZ4-F1
#
_cell.length_a   1.000
_cell.length_b   1.000
_cell.length_c   1.000
_cell.angle_alpha   90.00
_cell.angle_beta   90.00
_cell.angle_gamma   90.00
#
_symmetry.space_group_name_H-M   'P 1'
#
loop_
_entity.id
_entity.type
_entity.pdbx_description
1 polymer ?
#
loop_
_entity_poly.entity_id
_entity_poly.type
_entity_poly.pdbx_seq_one_letter_code
_entity_poly.pdbx_strand_id
1 'polypeptide(L)'
;MATRLARLGLCLVALAAACSMASGADWQPREKIETYAVSGTSGPALYASIGQRGPQVGGSGRAIAYTHFKLTWSRDYQPRGGGCTIVSARPKLIITYTLPKAADTLSGVTLRNWEVFTAGVREHEKIHGKIIEEMVRKIEAYSVGLSVADDPKCSKIRKVLTERLTQLSLEQRQRSRDFDRDELGNNGNIQQLVLMLVNGG
;
A
#
# COMPACT_ATOMS: atom_id res chain seq x y z
N MET A 1 21.64 66.14 45.11
CA MET A 1 22.66 65.45 44.31
C MET A 1 22.40 63.95 44.39
N ALA A 2 22.28 63.28 43.23
CA ALA A 2 22.36 61.83 42.99
C ALA A 2 21.28 60.92 43.66
N THR A 3 20.58 59.98 43.02
CA THR A 3 20.28 59.60 41.63
C THR A 3 19.15 58.57 41.72
N ARG A 4 18.21 58.58 40.76
CA ARG A 4 17.18 57.55 40.57
C ARG A 4 17.81 56.18 40.28
N LEU A 5 17.08 55.09 40.54
CA LEU A 5 16.79 54.03 39.56
C LEU A 5 15.79 53.00 40.12
N ALA A 6 14.53 53.15 39.69
CA ALA A 6 13.57 52.06 39.67
C ALA A 6 14.00 51.03 38.61
N ARG A 7 13.86 49.74 38.89
CA ARG A 7 13.92 48.70 37.85
C ARG A 7 12.73 47.76 37.98
N LEU A 8 11.76 48.01 37.10
CA LEU A 8 10.72 47.09 36.64
C LEU A 8 11.36 45.74 36.26
N GLY A 9 10.92 44.65 36.90
CA GLY A 9 11.14 43.30 36.40
C GLY A 9 10.08 42.97 35.35
N LEU A 10 10.46 43.06 34.07
CA LEU A 10 9.63 42.74 32.91
C LEU A 10 9.45 41.22 32.82
N CYS A 11 8.25 40.69 33.07
CA CYS A 11 7.90 39.31 32.75
C CYS A 11 7.87 39.13 31.22
N LEU A 12 8.89 38.50 30.66
CA LEU A 12 8.88 38.00 29.28
C LEU A 12 7.91 36.81 29.18
N VAL A 13 6.74 37.05 28.59
CA VAL A 13 5.86 35.99 28.10
C VAL A 13 6.45 35.49 26.78
N ALA A 14 7.15 34.36 26.81
CA ALA A 14 7.58 33.66 25.61
C ALA A 14 6.37 32.94 24.99
N LEU A 15 5.80 33.55 23.95
CA LEU A 15 4.74 32.93 23.15
C LEU A 15 5.37 31.88 22.23
N ALA A 16 5.38 30.62 22.65
CA ALA A 16 5.78 29.51 21.80
C ALA A 16 4.73 29.33 20.70
N ALA A 17 5.03 29.84 19.50
CA ALA A 17 4.27 29.54 18.29
C ALA A 17 4.46 28.06 17.95
N ALA A 18 3.53 27.22 18.42
CA ALA A 18 3.38 25.87 17.91
C ALA A 18 2.92 26.00 16.44
N CYS A 19 3.87 25.90 15.50
CA CYS A 19 3.54 25.54 14.14
C CYS A 19 2.91 24.15 14.19
N SER A 20 1.57 24.11 14.25
CA SER A 20 0.82 22.94 13.86
C SER A 20 1.10 22.70 12.39
N MET A 21 2.14 21.92 12.10
CA MET A 21 2.28 21.22 10.84
C MET A 21 0.98 20.44 10.68
N ALA A 22 0.08 20.93 9.82
CA ALA A 22 -1.10 20.19 9.45
C ALA A 22 -0.62 18.86 8.86
N SER A 23 -0.65 17.82 9.69
CA SER A 23 -0.27 16.47 9.32
C SER A 23 -1.10 16.07 8.11
N GLY A 24 -0.43 15.43 7.14
CA GLY A 24 -1.04 14.90 5.92
C GLY A 24 -2.30 14.10 6.23
N ALA A 25 -3.25 14.14 5.29
CA ALA A 25 -4.64 13.77 5.51
C ALA A 25 -4.84 12.39 6.18
N ASP A 26 -5.81 12.36 7.10
CA ASP A 26 -6.36 11.25 7.90
C ASP A 26 -7.00 10.09 7.09
N TRP A 27 -6.46 9.74 5.93
CA TRP A 27 -6.94 8.59 5.19
C TRP A 27 -6.18 7.33 5.62
N GLN A 28 -6.90 6.22 5.63
CA GLN A 28 -6.37 4.87 5.88
C GLN A 28 -6.91 3.96 4.77
N PRO A 29 -6.10 3.01 4.26
CA PRO A 29 -6.59 2.02 3.32
C PRO A 29 -7.74 1.21 3.94
N ARG A 30 -8.70 0.81 3.11
CA ARG A 30 -9.68 -0.22 3.46
C ARG A 30 -9.18 -1.55 2.94
N GLU A 31 -8.89 -2.47 3.83
CA GLU A 31 -8.47 -3.83 3.45
C GLU A 31 -9.68 -4.77 3.34
N LYS A 32 -9.61 -5.69 2.38
CA LYS A 32 -10.59 -6.75 2.15
C LYS A 32 -9.87 -8.07 1.92
N ILE A 33 -10.44 -9.14 2.44
CA ILE A 33 -10.01 -10.50 2.12
C ILE A 33 -11.09 -11.14 1.25
N GLU A 34 -10.69 -11.63 0.10
CA GLU A 34 -11.46 -12.52 -0.74
C GLU A 34 -10.81 -13.88 -0.76
N THR A 35 -11.59 -14.94 -0.90
CA THR A 35 -11.06 -16.30 -0.91
C THR A 35 -11.53 -17.09 -2.09
N TYR A 36 -10.67 -17.96 -2.62
CA TYR A 36 -11.05 -18.99 -3.58
C TYR A 36 -10.91 -20.38 -2.96
N ALA A 37 -11.86 -21.25 -3.28
CA ALA A 37 -11.90 -22.59 -2.71
C ALA A 37 -10.84 -23.50 -3.35
N VAL A 38 -10.13 -24.26 -2.51
CA VAL A 38 -9.21 -25.34 -2.91
C VAL A 38 -9.64 -26.64 -2.24
N SER A 39 -9.47 -27.76 -2.95
CA SER A 39 -9.89 -29.10 -2.52
C SER A 39 -8.69 -30.00 -2.28
N GLY A 40 -8.88 -31.02 -1.45
CA GLY A 40 -7.85 -31.99 -1.06
C GLY A 40 -7.66 -32.04 0.45
N THR A 41 -7.23 -33.20 0.94
CA THR A 41 -6.99 -33.47 2.36
C THR A 41 -5.52 -33.71 2.69
N SER A 42 -4.62 -33.54 1.72
CA SER A 42 -3.17 -33.58 1.89
C SER A 42 -2.50 -32.32 1.31
N GLY A 43 -1.29 -32.02 1.75
CA GLY A 43 -0.49 -30.90 1.29
C GLY A 43 -0.31 -30.84 -0.24
N PRO A 44 0.16 -31.93 -0.89
CA PRO A 44 0.26 -32.00 -2.34
C PRO A 44 -1.07 -31.77 -3.07
N ALA A 45 -2.17 -32.33 -2.56
CA ALA A 45 -3.50 -32.17 -3.18
C ALA A 45 -3.99 -30.72 -3.09
N LEU A 46 -3.83 -30.08 -1.94
CA LEU A 46 -4.15 -28.67 -1.75
C LEU A 46 -3.33 -27.77 -2.68
N TYR A 47 -2.02 -28.01 -2.78
CA TYR A 47 -1.14 -27.21 -3.65
C TYR A 47 -1.43 -27.43 -5.15
N ALA A 48 -1.75 -28.66 -5.56
CA ALA A 48 -2.22 -28.94 -6.91
C ALA A 48 -3.53 -28.20 -7.22
N SER A 49 -4.46 -28.17 -6.25
CA SER A 49 -5.73 -27.43 -6.39
C SER A 49 -5.50 -25.92 -6.51
N ILE A 50 -4.52 -25.35 -5.79
CA ILE A 50 -4.07 -23.97 -5.99
C ILE A 50 -3.62 -23.73 -7.44
N GLY A 51 -2.77 -24.59 -8.00
CA GLY A 51 -2.33 -24.48 -9.39
C GLY A 51 -3.47 -24.53 -10.42
N GLN A 52 -4.59 -25.19 -10.09
CA GLN A 52 -5.77 -25.29 -10.95
C GLN A 52 -6.77 -24.14 -10.77
N ARG A 53 -6.86 -23.57 -9.56
CA ARG A 53 -7.96 -22.68 -9.15
C ARG A 53 -7.53 -21.28 -8.73
N GLY A 54 -6.24 -21.04 -8.53
CA GLY A 54 -5.68 -19.75 -8.14
C GLY A 54 -5.99 -18.63 -9.16
N PRO A 55 -5.88 -17.35 -8.75
CA PRO A 55 -6.14 -16.21 -9.62
C PRO A 55 -5.24 -16.22 -10.86
N GLN A 56 -5.81 -15.92 -12.02
CA GLN A 56 -5.06 -15.73 -13.27
C GLN A 56 -4.55 -14.29 -13.32
N VAL A 57 -3.23 -14.14 -13.29
CA VAL A 57 -2.57 -12.83 -13.24
C VAL A 57 -1.46 -12.80 -14.29
N GLY A 58 -1.40 -11.72 -15.07
CA GLY A 58 -0.28 -11.46 -15.99
C GLY A 58 -0.12 -12.42 -17.19
N GLY A 59 -1.09 -13.31 -17.46
CA GLY A 59 -1.07 -14.20 -18.63
C GLY A 59 -0.13 -15.42 -18.51
N SER A 60 0.52 -15.62 -17.36
CA SER A 60 1.53 -16.67 -17.15
C SER A 60 1.16 -17.58 -15.96
N GLY A 61 0.08 -18.34 -16.12
CA GLY A 61 -0.37 -19.30 -15.11
C GLY A 61 -1.26 -18.68 -14.01
N ARG A 62 -1.42 -19.43 -12.92
CA ARG A 62 -2.22 -19.05 -11.75
C ARG A 62 -1.31 -18.82 -10.56
N ALA A 63 -1.55 -17.74 -9.82
CA ALA A 63 -0.79 -17.42 -8.61
C ALA A 63 -1.38 -18.12 -7.37
N ILE A 64 -0.58 -18.25 -6.31
CA ILE A 64 -1.03 -18.79 -5.00
C ILE A 64 -2.03 -17.81 -4.36
N ALA A 65 -1.69 -16.53 -4.37
CA ALA A 65 -2.51 -15.44 -3.87
C ALA A 65 -2.28 -14.22 -4.74
N TYR A 66 -3.10 -13.19 -4.56
CA TYR A 66 -2.95 -11.95 -5.30
C TYR A 66 -3.50 -10.76 -4.53
N THR A 67 -2.69 -9.72 -4.44
CA THR A 67 -3.08 -8.39 -3.96
C THR A 67 -3.46 -7.49 -5.13
N HIS A 68 -4.67 -6.95 -5.10
CA HIS A 68 -5.09 -5.89 -6.02
C HIS A 68 -5.71 -4.73 -5.27
N PHE A 69 -5.88 -3.61 -5.96
CA PHE A 69 -6.44 -2.41 -5.33
C PHE A 69 -7.36 -1.62 -6.24
N LYS A 70 -8.26 -0.86 -5.62
CA LYS A 70 -9.06 0.19 -6.26
C LYS A 70 -8.67 1.51 -5.61
N LEU A 71 -8.21 2.45 -6.43
CA LEU A 71 -7.79 3.78 -6.01
C LEU A 71 -8.59 4.83 -6.75
N THR A 72 -9.32 5.66 -6.00
CA THR A 72 -9.94 6.89 -6.54
C THR A 72 -9.43 8.10 -5.77
N TRP A 73 -9.60 9.28 -6.35
CA TRP A 73 -9.10 10.53 -5.78
C TRP A 73 -10.16 11.62 -5.84
N SER A 74 -10.29 12.38 -4.76
CA SER A 74 -10.89 13.71 -4.77
C SER A 74 -9.76 14.73 -4.78
N ARG A 75 -9.73 15.63 -5.78
CA ARG A 75 -8.69 16.65 -5.91
C ARG A 75 -9.32 18.01 -6.15
N ASP A 76 -8.86 19.00 -5.40
CA ASP A 76 -9.24 20.41 -5.57
C ASP A 76 -8.17 21.15 -6.37
N TYR A 77 -8.52 21.54 -7.60
CA TYR A 77 -7.68 22.33 -8.49
C TYR A 77 -8.18 23.77 -8.49
N GLN A 78 -7.31 24.71 -8.15
CA GLN A 78 -7.66 26.12 -8.08
C GLN A 78 -6.78 26.93 -9.03
N PRO A 79 -7.37 27.59 -10.04
CA PRO A 79 -6.68 28.62 -10.82
C PRO A 79 -6.27 29.78 -9.91
N ARG A 80 -4.99 30.17 -9.93
CA ARG A 80 -4.44 31.25 -9.10
C ARG A 80 -3.35 31.99 -9.87
N GLY A 81 -3.44 33.31 -9.97
CA GLY A 81 -2.40 34.15 -10.59
C GLY A 81 -2.06 33.77 -12.03
N GLY A 82 -3.05 33.35 -12.83
CA GLY A 82 -2.84 32.86 -14.20
C GLY A 82 -2.35 31.41 -14.30
N GLY A 83 -1.92 30.80 -13.18
CA GLY A 83 -1.58 29.38 -13.06
C GLY A 83 -2.72 28.53 -12.46
N CYS A 84 -2.38 27.29 -12.09
CA CYS A 84 -3.25 26.40 -11.33
C CYS A 84 -2.47 25.65 -10.24
N THR A 85 -3.09 25.51 -9.07
CA THR A 85 -2.55 24.81 -7.90
C THR A 85 -3.48 23.70 -7.44
N ILE A 86 -2.95 22.55 -7.03
CA ILE A 86 -3.74 21.52 -6.32
C ILE A 86 -3.72 21.84 -4.82
N VAL A 87 -4.85 22.26 -4.28
CA VAL A 87 -4.97 22.67 -2.87
C VAL A 87 -5.19 21.46 -1.96
N SER A 88 -5.86 20.42 -2.45
CA SER A 88 -6.01 19.16 -1.72
C SER A 88 -6.07 17.96 -2.65
N ALA A 89 -5.60 16.82 -2.16
CA ALA A 89 -5.69 15.52 -2.84
C ALA A 89 -5.98 14.44 -1.81
N ARG A 90 -7.20 13.91 -1.82
CA ARG A 90 -7.66 12.90 -0.86
C ARG A 90 -7.89 11.57 -1.58
N PRO A 91 -7.12 10.52 -1.28
CA PRO A 91 -7.34 9.21 -1.89
C PRO A 91 -8.44 8.44 -1.17
N LYS A 92 -9.06 7.52 -1.92
CA LYS A 92 -9.85 6.42 -1.39
C LYS A 92 -9.23 5.13 -1.91
N LEU A 93 -8.48 4.46 -1.04
CA LEU A 93 -7.76 3.22 -1.35
C LEU A 93 -8.49 2.02 -0.74
N ILE A 94 -8.82 1.05 -1.58
CA ILE A 94 -9.28 -0.28 -1.17
C ILE A 94 -8.25 -1.30 -1.64
N ILE A 95 -7.68 -2.07 -0.73
CA ILE A 95 -6.75 -3.16 -1.03
C ILE A 95 -7.49 -4.47 -0.79
N THR A 96 -7.44 -5.38 -1.75
CA THR A 96 -8.07 -6.69 -1.67
C THR A 96 -7.02 -7.78 -1.79
N TYR A 97 -6.98 -8.66 -0.81
CA TYR A 97 -6.13 -9.85 -0.75
C TYR A 97 -6.95 -11.07 -1.14
N THR A 98 -6.62 -11.70 -2.26
CA THR A 98 -7.25 -12.95 -2.70
C THR A 98 -6.41 -14.13 -2.23
N LEU A 99 -6.94 -14.93 -1.30
CA LEU A 99 -6.23 -16.02 -0.63
C LEU A 99 -6.88 -17.40 -0.87
N PRO A 100 -6.13 -18.50 -0.87
CA PRO A 100 -6.72 -19.83 -0.92
C PRO A 100 -7.44 -20.17 0.39
N LYS A 101 -8.54 -20.93 0.29
CA LYS A 101 -9.27 -21.47 1.44
C LYS A 101 -9.63 -22.92 1.21
N ALA A 102 -9.22 -23.80 2.13
CA ALA A 102 -9.57 -25.22 2.09
C ALA A 102 -11.10 -25.38 2.16
N ALA A 103 -11.65 -26.17 1.23
CA ALA A 103 -13.06 -26.53 1.20
C ALA A 103 -13.34 -27.79 2.04
N ASP A 104 -12.36 -28.69 2.10
CA ASP A 104 -12.43 -29.93 2.87
C ASP A 104 -12.03 -29.71 4.33
N THR A 105 -12.50 -30.58 5.22
CA THR A 105 -12.06 -30.58 6.61
C THR A 105 -10.67 -31.19 6.71
N LEU A 106 -9.68 -30.39 7.10
CA LEU A 106 -8.31 -30.83 7.31
C LEU A 106 -8.11 -31.29 8.76
N SER A 107 -7.18 -32.21 8.99
CA SER A 107 -6.83 -32.68 10.33
C SER A 107 -5.33 -32.99 10.43
N GLY A 108 -4.87 -33.28 11.65
CA GLY A 108 -3.50 -33.75 11.89
C GLY A 108 -2.42 -32.78 11.44
N VAL A 109 -1.39 -33.30 10.79
CA VAL A 109 -0.23 -32.51 10.33
C VAL A 109 -0.59 -31.60 9.16
N THR A 110 -1.49 -32.04 8.27
CA THR A 110 -1.94 -31.25 7.12
C THR A 110 -2.61 -29.95 7.55
N LEU A 111 -3.50 -30.01 8.56
CA LEU A 111 -4.16 -28.80 9.09
C LEU A 111 -3.13 -27.79 9.60
N ARG A 112 -2.16 -28.24 10.41
CA ARG A 112 -1.13 -27.35 10.97
C ARG A 112 -0.28 -26.71 9.87
N ASN A 113 0.19 -27.50 8.91
CA ASN A 113 1.01 -26.98 7.82
C ASN A 113 0.20 -26.04 6.91
N TRP A 114 -1.08 -26.32 6.70
CA TRP A 114 -1.99 -25.44 5.96
C TRP A 114 -2.19 -24.08 6.65
N GLU A 115 -2.38 -24.07 7.97
CA GLU A 115 -2.52 -22.84 8.75
C GLU A 115 -1.25 -21.99 8.68
N VAL A 116 -0.08 -22.60 8.85
CA VAL A 116 1.21 -21.91 8.72
C VAL A 116 1.42 -21.37 7.30
N PHE A 117 1.15 -22.18 6.28
CA PHE A 117 1.25 -21.78 4.88
C PHE A 117 0.34 -20.58 4.57
N THR A 118 -0.95 -20.67 4.90
CA THR A 118 -1.91 -19.60 4.60
C THR A 118 -1.68 -18.34 5.42
N ALA A 119 -1.17 -18.45 6.65
CA ALA A 119 -0.72 -17.29 7.43
C ALA A 119 0.48 -16.60 6.77
N GLY A 120 1.50 -17.37 6.35
CA GLY A 120 2.68 -16.81 5.69
C GLY A 120 2.37 -16.17 4.34
N VAL A 121 1.52 -16.81 3.52
CA VAL A 121 1.01 -16.22 2.26
C VAL A 121 0.24 -14.92 2.54
N ARG A 122 -0.59 -14.86 3.59
CA ARG A 122 -1.27 -13.62 3.97
C ARG A 122 -0.31 -12.51 4.34
N GLU A 123 0.74 -12.80 5.12
CA GLU A 123 1.74 -11.79 5.49
C GLU A 123 2.56 -11.32 4.29
N HIS A 124 2.88 -12.21 3.35
CA HIS A 124 3.47 -11.84 2.06
C HIS A 124 2.57 -10.86 1.29
N GLU A 125 1.28 -11.17 1.12
CA GLU A 125 0.35 -10.28 0.43
C GLU A 125 0.20 -8.90 1.12
N LYS A 126 0.27 -8.84 2.46
CA LYS A 126 0.27 -7.56 3.17
C LYS A 126 1.47 -6.67 2.85
N ILE A 127 2.63 -7.24 2.49
CA ILE A 127 3.77 -6.45 2.04
C ILE A 127 3.46 -5.76 0.71
N HIS A 128 2.79 -6.45 -0.23
CA HIS A 128 2.28 -5.80 -1.45
C HIS A 128 1.28 -4.69 -1.12
N GLY A 129 0.40 -4.91 -0.15
CA GLY A 129 -0.51 -3.90 0.37
C GLY A 129 0.22 -2.63 0.86
N LYS A 130 1.28 -2.80 1.65
CA LYS A 130 2.13 -1.68 2.14
C LYS A 130 2.82 -0.95 0.99
N ILE A 131 3.37 -1.68 0.02
CA ILE A 131 4.01 -1.09 -1.17
C ILE A 131 3.00 -0.22 -1.96
N ILE A 132 1.75 -0.67 -2.08
CA ILE A 132 0.65 0.11 -2.70
C ILE A 132 0.34 1.35 -1.85
N GLU A 133 0.20 1.22 -0.53
CA GLU A 133 -0.06 2.35 0.36
C GLU A 133 1.04 3.43 0.25
N GLU A 134 2.31 3.02 0.28
CA GLU A 134 3.46 3.91 0.13
C GLU A 134 3.43 4.68 -1.21
N MET A 135 3.07 4.00 -2.31
CA MET A 135 2.88 4.66 -3.59
C MET A 135 1.79 5.74 -3.49
N VAL A 136 0.65 5.45 -2.86
CA VAL A 136 -0.44 6.42 -2.72
C VAL A 136 -0.04 7.60 -1.85
N ARG A 137 0.70 7.38 -0.76
CA ARG A 137 1.27 8.45 0.08
C ARG A 137 2.24 9.33 -0.71
N LYS A 138 3.12 8.75 -1.53
CA LYS A 138 4.01 9.51 -2.42
C LYS A 138 3.24 10.34 -3.46
N ILE A 139 2.16 9.80 -4.02
CA ILE A 139 1.28 10.53 -4.94
C ILE A 139 0.61 11.71 -4.24
N GLU A 140 0.07 11.51 -3.04
CA GLU A 140 -0.57 12.56 -2.24
C GLU A 140 0.41 13.68 -1.93
N ALA A 141 1.58 13.34 -1.39
CA ALA A 141 2.63 14.29 -1.03
C ALA A 141 3.11 15.12 -2.24
N TYR A 142 3.21 14.50 -3.42
CA TYR A 142 3.54 15.22 -4.65
C TYR A 142 2.37 16.10 -5.15
N SER A 143 1.13 15.67 -4.94
CA SER A 143 -0.04 16.37 -5.46
C SER A 143 -0.32 17.66 -4.69
N VAL A 144 -0.30 17.63 -3.36
CA VAL A 144 -0.70 18.79 -2.54
C VAL A 144 0.34 19.92 -2.68
N GLY A 145 -0.13 21.10 -3.08
CA GLY A 145 0.72 22.27 -3.31
C GLY A 145 1.36 22.34 -4.71
N LEU A 146 1.27 21.28 -5.52
CA LEU A 146 1.73 21.30 -6.90
C LEU A 146 1.10 22.48 -7.64
N SER A 147 1.91 23.31 -8.27
CA SER A 147 1.49 24.52 -8.97
C SER A 147 2.16 24.61 -10.35
N VAL A 148 1.40 24.99 -11.36
CA VAL A 148 1.89 25.20 -12.73
C VAL A 148 1.44 26.57 -13.21
N ALA A 149 2.38 27.38 -13.68
CA ALA A 149 2.12 28.70 -14.25
C ALA A 149 1.41 28.61 -15.62
N ASP A 150 0.76 29.71 -16.02
CA ASP A 150 0.07 29.83 -17.32
C ASP A 150 -0.90 28.67 -17.61
N ASP A 151 -1.67 28.27 -16.60
CA ASP A 151 -2.60 27.14 -16.67
C ASP A 151 -3.99 27.47 -16.10
N PRO A 152 -4.67 28.52 -16.58
CA PRO A 152 -5.96 28.97 -16.01
C PRO A 152 -7.08 27.92 -16.13
N LYS A 153 -6.90 26.90 -17.00
CA LYS A 153 -7.84 25.78 -17.18
C LYS A 153 -7.39 24.50 -16.46
N CYS A 154 -6.29 24.54 -15.70
CA CYS A 154 -5.71 23.39 -14.99
C CYS A 154 -5.46 22.17 -15.89
N SER A 155 -5.10 22.38 -17.16
CA SER A 155 -4.87 21.33 -18.15
C SER A 155 -3.41 20.88 -18.19
N LYS A 156 -2.47 21.81 -18.00
CA LYS A 156 -1.03 21.51 -17.96
C LYS A 156 -0.68 20.76 -16.68
N ILE A 157 -1.18 21.20 -15.53
CA ILE A 157 -0.94 20.56 -14.23
C ILE A 157 -1.42 19.10 -14.20
N ARG A 158 -2.52 18.79 -14.91
CA ARG A 158 -3.01 17.41 -15.03
C ARG A 158 -2.04 16.51 -15.79
N LYS A 159 -1.38 17.02 -16.83
CA LYS A 159 -0.35 16.27 -17.57
C LYS A 159 0.87 16.01 -16.70
N VAL A 160 1.39 17.07 -16.06
CA VAL A 160 2.51 17.00 -15.11
C VAL A 160 2.22 15.99 -13.99
N LEU A 161 1.02 16.05 -13.41
CA LEU A 161 0.60 15.10 -12.39
C LEU A 161 0.57 13.68 -12.96
N THR A 162 -0.09 13.47 -14.11
CA THR A 162 -0.25 12.14 -14.73
C THR A 162 1.10 11.48 -15.02
N GLU A 163 2.07 12.23 -15.55
CA GLU A 163 3.42 11.71 -15.77
C GLU A 163 4.05 11.20 -14.47
N ARG A 164 3.94 11.98 -13.38
CA ARG A 164 4.44 11.55 -12.07
C ARG A 164 3.71 10.32 -11.54
N LEU A 165 2.39 10.24 -11.73
CA LEU A 165 1.61 9.04 -11.35
C LEU A 165 2.13 7.80 -12.07
N THR A 166 2.37 7.88 -13.38
CA THR A 166 2.91 6.78 -14.17
C THR A 166 4.26 6.29 -13.63
N GLN A 167 5.17 7.21 -13.29
CA GLN A 167 6.48 6.84 -12.73
C GLN A 167 6.33 6.13 -11.38
N LEU A 168 5.51 6.67 -10.47
CA LEU A 168 5.29 6.05 -9.15
C LEU A 168 4.61 4.67 -9.27
N SER A 169 3.70 4.49 -10.23
CA SER A 169 3.10 3.18 -10.51
C SER A 169 4.06 2.18 -11.15
N LEU A 170 5.07 2.64 -11.90
CA LEU A 170 6.13 1.76 -12.41
C LEU A 170 7.08 1.34 -11.29
N GLU A 171 7.48 2.28 -10.42
CA GLU A 171 8.29 2.00 -9.22
C GLU A 171 7.59 1.00 -8.30
N GLN A 172 6.30 1.20 -8.01
CA GLN A 172 5.49 0.29 -7.22
C GLN A 172 5.52 -1.13 -7.78
N ARG A 173 5.25 -1.28 -9.09
CA ARG A 173 5.24 -2.59 -9.75
C ARG A 173 6.62 -3.25 -9.76
N GLN A 174 7.68 -2.45 -9.90
CA GLN A 174 9.05 -2.98 -9.83
C GLN A 174 9.37 -3.51 -8.43
N ARG A 175 9.07 -2.73 -7.38
CA ARG A 175 9.26 -3.16 -5.99
C ARG A 175 8.48 -4.42 -5.63
N SER A 176 7.23 -4.53 -6.09
CA SER A 176 6.44 -5.76 -5.91
C SER A 176 7.12 -6.96 -6.59
N ARG A 177 7.57 -6.83 -7.84
CA ARG A 177 8.28 -7.91 -8.54
C ARG A 177 9.60 -8.30 -7.87
N ASP A 178 10.33 -7.32 -7.36
CA ASP A 178 11.59 -7.56 -6.67
C ASP A 178 11.36 -8.36 -5.38
N PHE A 179 10.34 -7.98 -4.60
CA PHE A 179 9.92 -8.71 -3.41
C PHE A 179 9.47 -10.14 -3.74
N ASP A 180 8.64 -10.31 -4.79
CA ASP A 180 8.19 -11.63 -5.25
C ASP A 180 9.36 -12.53 -5.64
N ARG A 181 10.34 -11.98 -6.38
CA ARG A 181 11.54 -12.72 -6.78
C ARG A 181 12.30 -13.25 -5.57
N ASP A 182 12.42 -12.45 -4.52
CA ASP A 182 13.19 -12.82 -3.33
C ASP A 182 12.41 -13.83 -2.46
N GLU A 183 11.10 -13.67 -2.32
CA GLU A 183 10.22 -14.55 -1.53
C GLU A 183 9.94 -15.91 -2.21
N LEU A 184 9.83 -15.93 -3.54
CA LEU A 184 9.59 -17.13 -4.34
C LEU A 184 10.88 -17.79 -4.83
N GLY A 185 12.00 -17.07 -4.74
CA GLY A 185 13.31 -17.53 -5.15
C GLY A 185 13.85 -18.67 -4.30
N ASN A 186 15.07 -19.11 -4.62
CA ASN A 186 15.72 -20.20 -3.90
C ASN A 186 15.96 -19.81 -2.42
N ASN A 187 15.51 -20.67 -1.51
CA ASN A 187 15.43 -20.44 -0.06
C ASN A 187 14.53 -19.26 0.35
N GLY A 188 13.68 -18.75 -0.54
CA GLY A 188 12.70 -17.71 -0.22
C GLY A 188 11.63 -18.20 0.76
N ASN A 189 11.05 -17.28 1.54
CA ASN A 189 10.11 -17.66 2.60
C ASN A 189 8.84 -18.33 2.04
N ILE A 190 8.23 -17.82 0.98
CA ILE A 190 7.10 -18.51 0.32
C ILE A 190 7.53 -19.86 -0.24
N GLN A 191 8.72 -19.97 -0.84
CA GLN A 191 9.23 -21.25 -1.34
C GLN A 191 9.31 -22.30 -0.22
N GLN A 192 9.83 -21.93 0.95
CA GLN A 192 9.93 -22.83 2.10
C GLN A 192 8.56 -23.25 2.64
N LEU A 193 7.60 -22.33 2.69
CA LEU A 193 6.22 -22.63 3.11
C LEU A 193 5.55 -23.63 2.15
N VAL A 194 5.78 -23.47 0.84
CA VAL A 194 5.31 -24.43 -0.17
C VAL A 194 5.94 -25.81 0.05
N LEU A 195 7.26 -25.88 0.24
CA LEU A 195 7.96 -27.14 0.47
C LEU A 195 7.49 -27.83 1.75
N MET A 196 7.27 -27.08 2.83
CA MET A 196 6.75 -27.62 4.09
C MET A 196 5.33 -28.17 3.91
N LEU A 197 4.46 -27.46 3.19
CA LEU A 197 3.11 -27.93 2.91
C LEU A 197 3.16 -29.23 2.09
N VAL A 198 3.89 -29.24 0.98
CA VAL A 198 3.90 -30.36 0.03
C VAL A 198 4.63 -31.59 0.59
N ASN A 199 5.69 -31.43 1.37
CA ASN A 199 6.49 -32.56 1.85
C ASN A 199 6.07 -33.06 3.25
N GLY A 200 5.38 -32.23 4.03
CA GLY A 200 5.06 -32.54 5.43
C GLY A 200 3.57 -32.72 5.72
N GLY A 201 2.70 -32.55 4.73
CA GLY A 201 1.24 -32.53 4.86
C GLY A 201 0.50 -33.49 3.95
#